data_AF-A0A8I1RK90-F1
#
_entry.id   AF-A0A8I1RK90-F1
#
_cell.length_a   1.000
_cell.length_b   1.000
_cell.length_c   1.000
_cell.angle_alpha   90.00
_cell.angle_beta   90.00
_cell.angle_gamma   90.00
#
_symmetry.space_group_name_H-M   'P 1'
#
loop_
_entity.id
_entity.type
_entity.pdbx_description
1 polymer ?
#
loop_
_entity_poly.entity_id
_entity_poly.type
_entity_poly.pdbx_seq_one_letter_code
_entity_poly.pdbx_strand_id
1 'polypeptide(L)'
;MDKNFSIADLASFEKLVAPKVLKVIYWLGLIGIALGCLISFVGGLGVMQYSFATGLGTMVLSVIMFAFGVLLWRVVIEMYTVFFGIYERLGDIRNSLNKGA
;
A
#
# COMPACT_ATOMS: atom_id res chain seq x y z
N MET A 1 -3.06 -21.64 -14.98
CA MET A 1 -2.14 -22.58 -14.30
C MET A 1 -0.83 -22.43 -15.05
N ASP A 2 0.23 -21.74 -14.61
CA ASP A 2 0.64 -21.21 -13.30
C ASP A 2 1.46 -19.95 -13.62
N LYS A 3 0.94 -18.75 -13.33
CA LYS A 3 1.68 -17.51 -13.60
C LYS A 3 2.50 -17.14 -12.37
N ASN A 4 3.59 -17.86 -12.18
CA ASN A 4 4.64 -17.46 -11.25
C ASN A 4 5.17 -16.10 -11.72
N PHE A 5 4.79 -15.06 -10.99
CA PHE A 5 5.29 -13.71 -11.17
C PHE A 5 6.80 -13.74 -10.90
N SER A 6 7.62 -13.58 -11.93
CA SER A 6 9.08 -13.59 -11.83
C SER A 6 9.59 -12.20 -11.42
N ILE A 7 10.57 -12.12 -10.52
CA ILE A 7 11.18 -10.84 -10.11
C ILE A 7 11.80 -10.10 -11.31
N ALA A 8 12.18 -10.82 -12.37
CA ALA A 8 12.67 -10.23 -13.61
C ALA A 8 11.61 -9.34 -14.31
N ASP A 9 10.32 -9.62 -14.15
CA ASP A 9 9.23 -8.79 -14.71
C ASP A 9 9.07 -7.45 -13.97
N LEU A 10 9.58 -7.32 -12.74
CA LEU A 10 9.65 -6.03 -12.02
C LEU A 10 10.78 -5.14 -12.53
N ALA A 11 11.85 -5.74 -13.07
CA ALA A 11 12.98 -5.01 -13.66
C ALA A 11 12.78 -4.72 -15.16
N SER A 12 11.85 -5.42 -15.81
CA SER A 12 11.43 -5.21 -17.19
C SER A 12 10.55 -3.97 -17.32
N PHE A 13 11.16 -2.82 -17.61
CA PHE A 13 10.49 -1.53 -17.80
C PHE A 13 9.68 -1.42 -19.11
N GLU A 14 9.65 -2.46 -19.95
CA GLU A 14 9.02 -2.43 -21.28
C GLU A 14 7.49 -2.53 -21.27
N LYS A 15 6.90 -3.02 -20.18
CA LYS A 15 5.44 -3.09 -20.02
C LYS A 15 5.04 -2.45 -18.71
N LEU A 16 4.04 -1.59 -18.74
CA LEU A 16 3.39 -1.08 -17.54
C LEU A 16 2.75 -2.26 -16.80
N VAL A 17 3.46 -2.80 -15.81
CA VAL A 17 2.92 -3.82 -14.87
C VAL A 17 2.05 -3.15 -13.80
N ALA A 18 1.69 -1.87 -13.99
CA ALA A 18 1.14 -0.98 -12.98
C ALA A 18 -0.10 -1.52 -12.23
N PRO A 19 -1.13 -2.08 -12.89
CA PRO A 19 -2.34 -2.52 -12.17
C PRO A 19 -2.07 -3.72 -11.25
N LYS A 20 -1.18 -4.63 -11.65
CA LYS A 20 -0.84 -5.82 -10.85
C LYS A 20 0.09 -5.46 -9.70
N VAL A 21 1.06 -4.60 -9.95
CA VAL A 21 2.02 -4.14 -8.93
C VAL A 21 1.29 -3.38 -7.82
N LEU A 22 0.36 -2.48 -8.15
CA LEU A 22 -0.42 -1.76 -7.14
C LEU A 22 -1.22 -2.68 -6.21
N LYS A 23 -1.77 -3.78 -6.73
CA LYS A 23 -2.48 -4.77 -5.89
C LYS A 23 -1.53 -5.45 -4.90
N VAL A 24 -0.31 -5.77 -5.31
CA VAL A 24 0.71 -6.36 -4.41
C VAL A 24 1.12 -5.35 -3.34
N ILE A 25 1.39 -4.10 -3.75
CA ILE A 25 1.74 -3.01 -2.82
C ILE A 25 0.63 -2.77 -1.81
N TYR A 26 -0.64 -2.76 -2.25
CA TYR A 26 -1.79 -2.56 -1.36
C TYR A 26 -1.78 -3.56 -0.19
N TRP A 27 -1.64 -4.86 -0.49
CA TRP A 27 -1.61 -5.91 0.54
C TRP A 27 -0.35 -5.82 1.40
N LEU A 28 0.81 -5.52 0.80
CA LEU A 28 2.06 -5.39 1.53
C LEU A 28 1.98 -4.25 2.58
N GLY A 29 1.45 -3.09 2.20
CA GLY A 29 1.29 -1.98 3.12
C GLY A 29 0.22 -2.24 4.19
N LEU A 30 -0.88 -2.94 3.84
CA LEU A 30 -1.89 -3.34 4.83
C LEU A 30 -1.30 -4.28 5.89
N ILE A 31 -0.49 -5.26 5.47
CA ILE A 31 0.26 -6.15 6.36
C ILE A 31 1.24 -5.33 7.21
N GLY A 32 1.97 -4.39 6.60
CA GLY A 32 2.89 -3.51 7.32
C GLY A 32 2.19 -2.68 8.41
N ILE A 33 1.03 -2.11 8.11
CA ILE A 33 0.22 -1.35 9.08
C ILE A 33 -0.29 -2.25 10.21
N ALA A 34 -0.76 -3.46 9.88
CA ALA A 34 -1.21 -4.43 10.88
C ALA A 34 -0.06 -4.89 11.80
N LEU A 35 1.10 -5.21 11.24
CA LEU A 35 2.29 -5.58 12.00
C LEU A 35 2.79 -4.41 12.86
N GLY A 36 2.83 -3.19 12.31
CA GLY A 36 3.19 -1.99 13.06
C GLY A 36 2.27 -1.77 14.25
N CYS A 37 0.96 -1.89 14.07
CA CYS A 37 -0.01 -1.85 15.16
C CYS A 37 0.26 -2.91 16.21
N LEU A 38 0.47 -4.17 15.81
CA LEU A 38 0.69 -5.28 16.73
C LEU A 38 1.98 -5.08 17.54
N ILE A 39 3.06 -4.65 16.89
CA ILE A 39 4.35 -4.36 17.53
C ILE A 39 4.19 -3.21 18.53
N SER A 40 3.54 -2.12 18.14
CA SER A 40 3.30 -0.99 19.05
C SER A 40 2.39 -1.36 20.23
N PHE A 41 1.37 -2.18 19.99
CA PHE A 41 0.44 -2.63 21.02
C PHE A 41 1.14 -3.53 22.04
N VAL A 42 1.91 -4.52 21.58
CA VAL A 42 2.70 -5.40 22.46
C VAL A 42 3.82 -4.62 23.15
N GLY A 43 4.46 -3.69 22.46
CA GLY A 43 5.46 -2.79 23.04
C GLY A 43 4.91 -1.96 24.20
N GLY A 44 3.63 -1.58 24.14
CA GLY A 44 2.95 -0.89 25.24
C GLY A 44 2.91 -1.69 26.54
N LEU A 45 2.84 -3.02 26.48
CA LEU A 45 2.94 -3.89 27.66
C LEU A 45 4.31 -3.80 28.34
N GLY A 46 5.39 -3.66 27.55
CA GLY A 46 6.74 -3.45 28.10
C GLY A 46 6.88 -2.08 28.78
N VAL A 47 6.27 -1.04 28.20
CA VAL A 47 6.28 0.32 28.78
C VAL A 47 5.52 0.38 30.11
N MET A 48 4.50 -0.48 30.32
CA MET A 48 3.77 -0.55 31.59
C MET A 48 4.67 -0.91 32.79
N GLN A 49 5.83 -1.55 32.58
CA GLN A 49 6.78 -1.83 33.66
C GLN A 49 7.38 -0.55 34.27
N TYR A 50 7.45 0.54 33.48
CA TYR A 50 7.98 1.82 33.92
C TYR A 50 6.87 2.81 34.27
N SER A 51 5.80 2.85 33.46
CA SER A 51 4.64 3.72 33.65
C SER A 51 3.40 3.07 33.07
N PHE A 52 2.47 2.69 33.95
CA PHE A 52 1.21 2.09 33.56
C PHE A 52 0.39 3.02 32.65
N ALA A 53 0.28 4.30 33.00
CA ALA A 53 -0.48 5.28 32.22
C ALA A 53 0.09 5.45 30.81
N THR A 54 1.41 5.51 30.69
CA THR A 54 2.08 5.64 29.38
C THR A 54 1.89 4.37 28.54
N GLY A 55 2.06 3.18 29.13
CA GLY A 55 1.86 1.92 28.43
C GLY A 55 0.42 1.76 27.93
N LEU A 56 -0.58 2.05 28.77
CA LEU A 56 -1.98 2.00 28.37
C LEU A 56 -2.29 3.03 27.26
N GLY A 57 -1.72 4.24 27.37
CA GLY A 57 -1.82 5.27 26.34
C GLY A 57 -1.25 4.83 25.00
N THR A 58 -0.08 4.17 24.98
CA THR A 58 0.51 3.63 23.75
C THR A 58 -0.34 2.55 23.10
N MET A 59 -0.96 1.68 23.89
CA MET A 59 -1.86 0.63 23.37
C MET A 59 -3.11 1.23 22.74
N VAL A 60 -3.79 2.16 23.42
CA VAL A 60 -4.96 2.85 22.88
C VAL A 60 -4.62 3.62 21.61
N LEU A 61 -3.50 4.37 21.63
CA LEU A 61 -3.04 5.13 20.48
C LEU A 61 -2.70 4.21 19.29
N SER A 62 -2.12 3.02 19.53
CA SER A 62 -1.81 2.09 18.44
C SER A 62 -3.05 1.64 17.67
N VAL A 63 -4.19 1.41 18.35
CA VAL A 63 -5.46 1.03 17.71
C VAL A 63 -6.04 2.19 16.90
N ILE A 64 -5.97 3.41 17.43
CA ILE A 64 -6.39 4.62 16.72
C ILE A 64 -5.53 4.83 15.47
N MET A 65 -4.21 4.70 15.60
CA MET A 65 -3.26 4.83 14.51
C MET A 65 -3.41 3.73 13.47
N PHE A 66 -3.83 2.53 13.85
CA PHE A 66 -4.17 1.46 12.91
C PHE A 66 -5.36 1.85 12.04
N ALA A 67 -6.46 2.29 12.65
CA ALA A 67 -7.65 2.72 11.90
C ALA A 67 -7.32 3.88 10.96
N PHE A 68 -6.59 4.88 11.46
CA PHE A 68 -6.17 6.03 10.65
C PHE A 68 -5.18 5.63 9.55
N GLY A 69 -4.23 4.75 9.85
CA GLY A 69 -3.25 4.23 8.89
C GLY A 69 -3.92 3.47 7.74
N VAL A 70 -4.91 2.62 8.02
CA VAL A 70 -5.68 1.91 6.99
C VAL A 70 -6.45 2.89 6.09
N LEU A 71 -7.06 3.92 6.66
CA LEU A 71 -7.77 4.96 5.89
C LEU A 71 -6.81 5.76 5.01
N LEU A 72 -5.69 6.23 5.55
CA LEU A 72 -4.68 6.95 4.75
C LEU A 72 -4.09 6.07 3.66
N TRP A 73 -3.84 4.79 3.94
CA TRP A 73 -3.32 3.85 2.95
C TRP A 73 -4.27 3.68 1.76
N ARG A 74 -5.58 3.65 2.01
CA ARG A 74 -6.60 3.64 0.95
C ARG A 74 -6.47 4.85 0.04
N VAL A 75 -6.38 6.05 0.61
CA VAL A 75 -6.26 7.31 -0.15
C VAL A 75 -4.99 7.31 -1.01
N VAL A 76 -3.86 6.86 -0.45
CA VAL A 76 -2.59 6.78 -1.18
C VAL A 76 -2.70 5.83 -2.38
N ILE A 77 -3.27 4.64 -2.17
CA ILE A 77 -3.43 3.65 -3.24
C ILE A 77 -4.39 4.13 -4.33
N GLU A 78 -5.46 4.83 -3.95
CA GLU A 78 -6.38 5.47 -4.91
C GLU A 78 -5.67 6.54 -5.75
N MET A 79 -4.86 7.41 -5.13
CA MET A 79 -4.07 8.40 -5.89
C MET A 79 -3.18 7.76 -6.94
N TYR A 80 -2.40 6.73 -6.56
CA TYR A 80 -1.54 6.04 -7.53
C TYR A 80 -2.34 5.34 -8.63
N THR A 81 -3.47 4.70 -8.28
CA THR A 81 -4.34 4.05 -9.27
C THR A 81 -4.88 5.06 -10.28
N VAL A 82 -5.26 6.25 -9.83
CA VAL A 82 -5.70 7.34 -10.71
C VAL A 82 -4.56 7.81 -11.61
N PHE A 83 -3.35 8.03 -11.09
CA PHE A 83 -2.20 8.44 -11.90
C PHE A 83 -1.87 7.43 -13.00
N PHE A 84 -1.83 6.14 -12.66
CA PHE A 84 -1.60 5.10 -13.67
C PHE A 84 -2.76 5.00 -14.68
N GLY A 85 -4.01 5.16 -14.23
CA GLY A 85 -5.16 5.20 -15.12
C GLY A 85 -5.11 6.38 -16.11
N ILE A 86 -4.61 7.54 -15.71
CA ILE A 86 -4.39 8.69 -16.61
C ILE A 86 -3.33 8.34 -17.66
N TYR A 87 -2.22 7.74 -17.24
CA TYR A 87 -1.14 7.35 -18.14
C TYR A 87 -1.58 6.33 -19.20
N GLU A 88 -2.36 5.32 -18.80
CA GLU A 88 -2.94 4.34 -19.74
C GLU A 88 -3.88 5.02 -20.75
N ARG A 89 -4.80 5.88 -20.28
CA ARG A 89 -5.74 6.61 -21.15
C ARG A 89 -5.04 7.51 -22.17
N LEU A 90 -3.96 8.18 -21.77
CA LEU A 90 -3.12 8.97 -22.69
C LEU A 90 -2.48 8.10 -23.78
N GLY A 91 -2.01 6.90 -23.41
CA GLY A 91 -1.51 5.91 -24.35
C GLY A 91 -2.57 5.48 -25.38
N ASP A 92 -3.80 5.25 -24.92
CA ASP A 92 -4.93 4.88 -25.80
C ASP A 92 -5.30 5.99 -26.78
N ILE A 93 -5.33 7.26 -26.31
CA ILE A 93 -5.58 8.43 -27.18
C ILE A 93 -4.48 8.57 -28.25
N ARG A 94 -3.22 8.39 -27.89
CA ARG A 94 -2.12 8.41 -28.87
C ARG A 94 -2.30 7.33 -29.94
N ASN A 95 -2.70 6.13 -29.53
CA ASN A 95 -2.89 5.01 -30.44
C ASN A 95 -4.12 5.19 -31.36
N SER A 96 -5.18 5.86 -30.88
CA SER A 96 -6.37 6.14 -31.70
C SER A 96 -6.10 7.23 -32.74
N LEU A 97 -5.34 8.27 -32.40
CA LEU A 97 -4.92 9.31 -33.36
C LEU A 97 -4.04 8.74 -34.48
N ASN A 98 -3.10 7.84 -34.16
CA ASN A 98 -2.25 7.19 -35.17
C ASN A 98 -2.99 6.23 -36.10
N LYS A 99 -4.21 5.77 -35.76
CA LYS A 99 -5.03 4.90 -36.63
C LYS A 99 -5.97 5.70 -37.55
N GLY A 100 -6.16 6.99 -37.27
CA GLY A 100 -6.98 7.89 -38.07
C GLY A 100 -6.19 8.74 -39.07
N ALA A 101 -4.87 8.59 -39.11
CA ALA A 101 -3.95 9.18 -40.09
C ALA A 101 -3.42 8.08 -41.03
#